data_AF-A0A9P4V6Y5-F1
#
_entry.id   AF-A0A9P4V6Y5-F1
#
_cell.length_a   1.000
_cell.length_b   1.000
_cell.length_c   1.000
_cell.angle_alpha   90.00
_cell.angle_beta   90.00
_cell.angle_gamma   90.00
#
_symmetry.space_group_name_H-M   'P 1'
#
loop_
_entity.id
_entity.type
_entity.pdbx_description
1 polymer ?
#
loop_
_entity_poly.entity_id
_entity_poly.type
_entity_poly.pdbx_seq_one_letter_code
_entity_poly.pdbx_strand_id
1 'polypeptide(L)'
;MPRRQRNTDAEPAGSAIIPLDGFPCLADFIASDPDHTSLVFKRFDKLAARNVLYLQSELAELQAKQEVFDAEDRSVQHGDLHIKECAMNWESFRDASRQPENEKQKKRMELVNIVRVKMKEYRKI
;
A
#
# COMPACT_ATOMS: atom_id res chain seq x y z
N MET A 1 49.90 -20.93 42.26
CA MET A 1 49.01 -19.75 42.13
C MET A 1 49.89 -18.50 42.25
N PRO A 2 49.65 -17.40 41.50
CA PRO A 2 48.34 -16.94 41.05
C PRO A 2 48.17 -16.77 39.53
N ARG A 3 46.90 -16.95 39.12
CA ARG A 3 46.28 -16.48 37.89
C ARG A 3 46.26 -14.95 37.86
N ARG A 4 46.35 -14.34 36.68
CA ARG A 4 45.65 -13.08 36.41
C ARG A 4 45.01 -13.10 35.03
N GLN A 5 43.75 -12.71 35.03
CA GLN A 5 42.73 -12.82 34.00
C GLN A 5 42.54 -11.49 33.28
N ARG A 6 42.09 -11.61 32.01
CA ARG A 6 41.22 -10.68 31.26
C ARG A 6 41.87 -9.32 30.91
N ASN A 7 41.62 -8.72 29.75
CA ASN A 7 40.30 -8.45 29.20
C ASN A 7 40.25 -8.61 27.68
N THR A 8 39.27 -9.38 27.24
CA THR A 8 38.67 -9.30 25.91
C THR A 8 37.92 -7.97 25.84
N ASP A 9 38.52 -6.95 25.23
CA ASP A 9 37.77 -5.76 24.81
C ASP A 9 37.06 -6.08 23.50
N ALA A 10 35.97 -6.83 23.62
CA ALA A 10 34.92 -6.78 22.62
C ALA A 10 34.04 -5.59 23.01
N GLU A 11 34.29 -4.44 22.37
CA GLU A 11 33.28 -3.39 22.24
C GLU A 11 31.95 -4.06 21.86
N PRO A 12 30.85 -3.90 22.63
CA PRO A 12 29.57 -4.35 22.15
C PRO A 12 29.25 -3.41 20.99
N ALA A 13 29.49 -3.89 19.77
CA ALA A 13 29.04 -3.25 18.55
C ALA A 13 27.61 -2.79 18.81
N GLY A 14 27.42 -1.47 18.95
CA GLY A 14 26.15 -0.87 19.30
C GLY A 14 25.13 -1.51 18.40
N SER A 15 24.19 -2.24 19.00
CA SER A 15 23.31 -3.17 18.32
C SER A 15 22.79 -2.50 17.06
N ALA A 16 23.41 -2.82 15.92
CA ALA A 16 22.97 -2.30 14.65
C ALA A 16 21.58 -2.89 14.52
N ILE A 17 20.57 -2.04 14.72
CA ILE A 17 19.19 -2.43 14.54
C ILE A 17 19.12 -2.70 13.04
N ILE A 18 19.35 -3.95 12.64
CA ILE A 18 19.23 -4.38 11.25
C ILE A 18 17.76 -4.12 10.91
N PRO A 19 17.46 -3.12 10.06
CA PRO A 19 16.08 -2.83 9.73
C PRO A 19 15.52 -4.07 9.06
N LEU A 20 14.35 -4.52 9.51
CA LEU A 20 13.67 -5.64 8.89
C LEU A 20 13.49 -5.36 7.39
N ASP A 21 13.80 -6.33 6.53
CA ASP A 21 13.60 -6.21 5.09
C ASP A 21 12.13 -5.81 4.79
N GLY A 22 11.96 -4.73 4.03
CA GLY A 22 10.64 -4.16 3.70
C GLY A 22 10.56 -2.64 3.94
N PHE A 23 9.34 -2.14 4.21
CA PHE A 23 9.09 -0.70 4.37
C PHE A 23 9.94 0.01 5.44
N PRO A 24 10.32 -0.60 6.58
CA PRO A 24 11.19 0.04 7.54
C PRO A 24 12.58 0.36 6.98
N CYS A 25 13.19 -0.57 6.25
CA CYS A 25 14.52 -0.43 5.65
C CYS A 25 14.54 0.67 4.57
N LEU A 26 13.52 0.67 3.68
CA LEU A 26 13.43 1.68 2.63
C LEU A 26 13.12 3.08 3.18
N ALA A 27 12.32 3.17 4.24
CA ALA A 27 12.07 4.44 4.93
C ALA A 27 13.35 4.99 5.59
N ASP A 28 14.19 4.13 6.17
CA ASP A 28 15.49 4.52 6.72
C ASP A 28 16.45 5.01 5.64
N PHE A 29 16.46 4.38 4.47
CA PHE A 29 17.24 4.82 3.32
C PHE A 29 16.81 6.22 2.84
N ILE A 30 15.50 6.45 2.64
CA ILE A 30 14.99 7.76 2.21
C ILE A 30 15.31 8.86 3.24
N ALA A 31 15.21 8.55 4.53
CA ALA A 31 15.51 9.51 5.61
C ALA A 31 17.01 9.81 5.78
N SER A 32 17.89 9.04 5.14
CA SER A 32 19.35 9.18 5.26
C SER A 32 19.97 10.15 4.25
N ASP A 33 19.20 10.71 3.32
CA ASP A 33 19.66 11.66 2.30
C ASP A 33 20.13 13.00 2.93
N PRO A 34 21.44 13.31 2.92
CA PRO A 34 22.02 14.43 3.67
C PRO A 34 21.67 15.82 3.13
N ASP A 35 21.33 15.93 1.85
CA ASP A 35 21.27 17.23 1.17
C ASP A 35 19.92 17.92 1.26
N HIS A 36 18.87 17.24 1.76
CA HIS A 36 17.52 17.80 1.97
C HIS A 36 16.97 18.66 0.81
N THR A 37 17.48 18.48 -0.41
CA THR A 37 17.12 19.28 -1.60
C THR A 37 15.83 18.79 -2.24
N SER A 38 15.37 17.58 -1.87
CA SER A 38 13.98 17.18 -2.01
C SER A 38 13.18 17.62 -0.78
N LEU A 39 12.71 18.87 -0.82
CA LEU A 39 11.58 19.40 -0.04
C LEU A 39 11.81 19.58 1.48
N VAL A 40 11.38 20.74 1.97
CA VAL A 40 11.48 21.21 3.35
C VAL A 40 10.63 20.36 4.31
N PHE A 41 11.09 19.15 4.64
CA PHE A 41 10.50 18.32 5.68
C PHE A 41 11.62 17.87 6.60
N LYS A 42 11.78 18.59 7.72
CA LYS A 42 12.76 18.28 8.75
C LYS A 42 12.04 18.20 10.09
N ARG A 43 11.19 17.16 10.24
CA ARG A 43 10.71 16.69 11.57
C ARG A 43 9.87 15.41 11.59
N PHE A 44 9.57 14.77 10.45
CA PHE A 44 8.72 13.57 10.42
C PHE A 44 9.24 12.45 9.51
N ASP A 45 10.50 12.49 9.09
CA ASP A 45 10.97 11.91 7.83
C ASP A 45 10.77 10.39 7.75
N LYS A 46 11.12 9.63 8.79
CA LYS A 46 10.89 8.18 8.82
C LYS A 46 9.41 7.80 8.92
N LEU A 47 8.64 8.49 9.75
CA LEU A 47 7.23 8.15 9.98
C LEU A 47 6.35 8.57 8.79
N ALA A 48 6.62 9.73 8.21
CA ALA A 48 5.98 10.21 7.00
C ALA A 48 6.31 9.30 5.81
N ALA A 49 7.59 8.95 5.61
CA ALA A 49 7.99 7.99 4.57
C ALA A 49 7.30 6.64 4.76
N ARG A 50 7.25 6.12 5.99
CA ARG A 50 6.55 4.87 6.30
C ARG A 50 5.05 4.95 6.01
N ASN A 51 4.40 6.06 6.34
CA ASN A 51 2.98 6.27 6.05
C ASN A 51 2.70 6.32 4.55
N VAL A 52 3.56 6.99 3.76
CA VAL A 52 3.47 6.98 2.29
C VAL A 52 3.60 5.55 1.76
N LEU A 53 4.59 4.79 2.24
CA LEU A 53 4.80 3.41 1.83
C LEU A 53 3.59 2.52 2.17
N TYR A 54 2.96 2.72 3.34
CA TYR A 54 1.73 2.01 3.68
C TYR A 54 0.57 2.34 2.74
N LEU A 55 0.34 3.63 2.45
CA LEU A 55 -0.71 4.03 1.52
C LEU A 55 -0.47 3.50 0.10
N GLN A 56 0.77 3.51 -0.37
CA GLN A 56 1.14 2.92 -1.66
C GLN A 56 0.87 1.42 -1.70
N SER A 57 1.16 0.72 -0.60
CA SER A 57 0.92 -0.73 -0.49
C SER A 57 -0.56 -1.06 -0.46
N GLU A 58 -1.35 -0.30 0.30
CA GLU A 58 -2.81 -0.43 0.32
C GLU A 58 -3.39 -0.15 -1.08
N LEU A 59 -2.92 0.88 -1.77
CA LEU A 59 -3.34 1.17 -3.15
C LEU A 59 -2.97 0.04 -4.12
N ALA A 60 -1.78 -0.54 -3.99
CA ALA A 60 -1.37 -1.69 -4.80
C ALA A 60 -2.25 -2.92 -4.55
N GLU A 61 -2.61 -3.19 -3.30
CA GLU A 61 -3.55 -4.27 -2.95
C GLU A 61 -4.94 -4.02 -3.54
N LEU A 62 -5.44 -2.78 -3.46
CA LEU A 62 -6.73 -2.40 -4.04
C LEU A 62 -6.72 -2.51 -5.57
N GLN A 63 -5.61 -2.15 -6.22
CA GLN A 63 -5.43 -2.31 -7.66
C GLN A 63 -5.46 -3.78 -8.05
N ALA A 64 -4.73 -4.66 -7.34
CA ALA A 64 -4.76 -6.09 -7.60
C ALA A 64 -6.19 -6.68 -7.48
N LYS A 65 -6.98 -6.20 -6.51
CA LYS A 65 -8.40 -6.59 -6.39
C LYS A 65 -9.24 -6.11 -7.57
N GLN A 66 -9.00 -4.91 -8.11
CA GLN A 66 -9.67 -4.44 -9.32
C GLN A 66 -9.32 -5.32 -10.52
N GLU A 67 -8.03 -5.66 -10.69
CA GLU A 67 -7.55 -6.50 -11.78
C GLU A 67 -8.17 -7.91 -11.77
N VAL A 68 -8.43 -8.46 -10.58
CA VAL A 68 -9.16 -9.74 -10.44
C VAL A 68 -10.57 -9.62 -11.00
N PHE A 69 -11.33 -8.58 -10.63
CA PHE A 69 -12.67 -8.40 -11.17
C PHE A 69 -12.65 -8.17 -12.70
N ASP A 70 -11.65 -7.46 -13.21
CA ASP A 70 -11.50 -7.21 -14.64
C ASP A 70 -11.07 -8.48 -15.41
N ALA A 71 -10.32 -9.38 -14.76
CA ALA A 71 -10.03 -10.71 -15.29
C ALA A 71 -11.29 -11.58 -15.32
N GLU A 72 -12.12 -11.54 -14.28
CA GLU A 72 -13.41 -12.23 -14.24
C GLU A 72 -14.35 -11.73 -15.34
N ASP A 73 -14.44 -10.42 -15.58
CA ASP A 73 -15.29 -9.90 -16.65
C ASP A 73 -14.80 -10.31 -18.04
N ARG A 74 -13.48 -10.45 -18.22
CA ARG A 74 -12.89 -10.97 -19.46
C ARG A 74 -13.16 -12.46 -19.70
N SER A 75 -13.36 -13.23 -18.64
CA SER A 75 -13.63 -14.68 -18.74
C SER A 75 -15.09 -15.01 -19.03
N VAL A 76 -16.00 -14.03 -18.91
CA VAL A 76 -17.40 -14.20 -19.28
C VAL A 76 -17.52 -14.36 -20.80
N GLN A 77 -18.23 -15.40 -21.24
CA GLN A 77 -18.47 -15.67 -22.66
C GLN A 77 -19.01 -14.41 -23.37
N HIS A 78 -18.57 -14.21 -24.62
CA HIS A 78 -19.02 -13.13 -25.51
C HIS A 78 -20.56 -13.11 -25.62
N GLY A 79 -21.25 -12.43 -24.70
CA GLY A 79 -22.71 -12.46 -24.67
C GLY A 79 -23.36 -11.79 -23.47
N ASP A 80 -22.67 -11.65 -22.34
CA ASP A 80 -23.24 -10.93 -21.18
C ASP A 80 -23.17 -9.41 -21.40
N LEU A 81 -24.19 -8.89 -22.08
CA LEU A 81 -24.37 -7.47 -22.36
C LEU A 81 -24.43 -6.65 -21.07
N HIS A 82 -24.96 -7.22 -19.98
CA HIS A 82 -25.13 -6.51 -18.72
C HIS A 82 -23.78 -6.23 -18.03
N ILE A 83 -22.86 -7.19 -18.06
CA ILE A 83 -21.50 -6.99 -17.53
C ILE A 83 -20.75 -5.93 -18.33
N LYS A 84 -20.87 -5.95 -19.66
CA LYS A 84 -20.27 -4.92 -20.52
C LYS A 84 -20.87 -3.54 -20.24
N GLU A 85 -22.18 -3.46 -20.06
CA GLU A 85 -22.87 -2.21 -19.75
C GLU A 85 -22.37 -1.64 -18.41
N CYS A 86 -22.29 -2.46 -17.36
CA CYS A 86 -21.73 -2.04 -16.08
C CYS A 86 -20.26 -1.62 -16.19
N ALA A 87 -19.45 -2.29 -17.01
CA ALA A 87 -18.04 -1.92 -17.19
C ALA A 87 -17.85 -0.57 -17.88
N MET A 88 -18.79 -0.14 -18.74
CA MET A 88 -18.68 1.08 -19.54
C MET A 88 -19.52 2.25 -18.99
N ASN A 89 -20.57 1.96 -18.23
CA ASN A 89 -21.53 2.94 -17.75
C ASN A 89 -21.59 2.96 -16.21
N TRP A 90 -21.19 4.10 -15.64
CA TRP A 90 -21.21 4.35 -14.20
C TRP A 90 -22.61 4.24 -13.60
N GLU A 91 -23.64 4.70 -14.29
CA GLU A 91 -25.02 4.64 -13.81
C GLU A 91 -25.51 3.19 -13.73
N SER A 92 -25.33 2.42 -14.81
CA SER A 92 -25.68 1.00 -14.86
C SER A 92 -24.91 0.22 -13.79
N PHE A 93 -23.61 0.48 -13.61
CA PHE A 93 -22.81 -0.10 -12.52
C PHE A 93 -23.33 0.27 -11.13
N ARG A 94 -23.62 1.55 -10.90
CA ARG A 94 -24.12 2.05 -9.62
C ARG A 94 -25.45 1.38 -9.27
N ASP A 95 -26.36 1.30 -10.21
CA ASP A 95 -27.69 0.76 -9.95
C ASP A 95 -27.63 -0.77 -9.80
N ALA A 96 -26.78 -1.46 -10.57
CA ALA A 96 -26.48 -2.87 -10.36
C ALA A 96 -25.87 -3.14 -8.96
N SER A 97 -25.01 -2.25 -8.44
CA SER A 97 -24.42 -2.41 -7.10
C SER A 97 -25.41 -2.27 -5.94
N ARG A 98 -26.58 -1.67 -6.19
CA ARG A 98 -27.66 -1.49 -5.21
C ARG A 98 -28.64 -2.65 -5.18
N GLN A 99 -28.60 -3.50 -6.20
CA GLN A 99 -29.44 -4.69 -6.27
C GLN A 99 -28.99 -5.73 -5.23
N PRO A 100 -29.89 -6.24 -4.37
CA PRO A 100 -29.52 -7.21 -3.33
C PRO A 100 -29.01 -8.54 -3.88
N GLU A 101 -29.41 -8.91 -5.09
CA GLU A 101 -28.97 -10.13 -5.79
C GLU A 101 -27.56 -10.01 -6.40
N ASN A 102 -27.04 -8.79 -6.57
CA ASN A 102 -25.80 -8.55 -7.31
C ASN A 102 -24.61 -8.25 -6.38
N GLU A 103 -24.27 -9.24 -5.56
CA GLU A 103 -23.17 -9.15 -4.59
C GLU A 103 -21.81 -8.87 -5.25
N LYS A 104 -21.61 -9.26 -6.53
CA LYS A 104 -20.38 -8.93 -7.28
C LYS A 104 -20.23 -7.42 -7.45
N GLN A 105 -21.25 -6.75 -7.99
CA GLN A 105 -21.18 -5.31 -8.24
C GLN A 105 -21.15 -4.49 -6.94
N LYS A 106 -21.77 -5.00 -5.88
CA LYS A 106 -21.71 -4.41 -4.54
C LYS A 106 -20.29 -4.40 -3.97
N LYS A 107 -19.58 -5.54 -4.04
CA LYS A 107 -18.17 -5.62 -3.62
C LYS A 107 -17.26 -4.72 -4.46
N ARG A 108 -17.51 -4.61 -5.76
CA ARG A 108 -16.80 -3.66 -6.62
C ARG A 108 -17.05 -2.20 -6.22
N MET A 109 -18.30 -1.85 -5.91
CA MET A 109 -18.63 -0.48 -5.49
C MET A 109 -17.98 -0.12 -4.16
N GLU A 110 -17.93 -1.07 -3.22
CA GLU A 110 -17.18 -0.92 -1.97
C GLU A 110 -15.69 -0.65 -2.25
N LEU A 111 -15.08 -1.44 -3.13
CA LEU A 111 -13.68 -1.26 -3.54
C LEU A 111 -13.43 0.13 -4.14
N VAL A 112 -14.32 0.61 -5.03
CA VAL A 112 -14.25 1.96 -5.62
C VAL A 112 -14.29 3.04 -4.53
N ASN A 113 -15.16 2.89 -3.53
CA ASN A 113 -15.26 3.84 -2.43
C ASN A 113 -13.98 3.88 -1.59
N ILE A 114 -13.40 2.71 -1.27
CA ILE A 114 -12.13 2.62 -0.55
C ILE A 114 -11.02 3.30 -1.34
N VAL A 115 -10.89 3.02 -2.65
CA VAL A 115 -9.89 3.65 -3.52
C VAL A 115 -10.05 5.17 -3.54
N ARG A 116 -11.28 5.69 -3.63
CA ARG A 116 -11.54 7.14 -3.61
C ARG A 116 -11.11 7.80 -2.30
N VAL A 117 -11.30 7.12 -1.16
CA VAL A 117 -10.83 7.59 0.14
C VAL A 117 -9.31 7.59 0.19
N LYS A 118 -8.68 6.47 -0.18
CA LYS A 118 -7.21 6.32 -0.14
C LYS A 118 -6.49 7.28 -1.07
N MET A 119 -7.01 7.54 -2.26
CA MET A 119 -6.47 8.54 -3.19
C MET A 119 -6.59 9.97 -2.66
N LYS A 120 -7.63 10.27 -1.85
CA LYS A 120 -7.75 11.57 -1.17
C LYS A 120 -6.77 11.69 -0.01
N GLU A 121 -6.52 10.61 0.73
CA GLU A 121 -5.50 10.57 1.78
C GLU A 121 -4.10 10.76 1.18
N TYR A 122 -3.79 10.05 0.10
CA TYR A 122 -2.51 10.15 -0.61
C TYR A 122 -2.23 11.57 -1.13
N ARG A 123 -3.23 12.26 -1.70
CA ARG A 123 -3.08 13.64 -2.21
C ARG A 123 -2.79 14.68 -1.11
N LYS A 124 -3.18 14.41 0.14
CA LYS A 124 -3.02 15.35 1.26
C LYS A 124 -1.65 15.27 1.92
N ILE A 125 -0.84 14.29 1.53
CA ILE A 125 0.57 14.20 1.89
C ILE A 125 1.36 15.10 0.95
#